data_AF-A0A9E6DFZ6-F1
#
_entry.id   AF-A0A9E6DFZ6-F1
#
_cell.length_a   1.000
_cell.length_b   1.000
_cell.length_c   1.000
_cell.angle_alpha   90.00
_cell.angle_beta   90.00
_cell.angle_gamma   90.00
#
_symmetry.space_group_name_H-M   'P 1'
#
loop_
_entity.id
_entity.type
_entity.pdbx_description
1 polymer ?
#
loop_
_entity_poly.entity_id
_entity_poly.type
_entity_poly.pdbx_seq_one_letter_code
_entity_poly.pdbx_strand_id
1 'polypeptide(L)'
;MIRISALALAVTVLAACQHNGDDPVPAVLDDMSDATMQSLKSALAASLNKTGVRLADADLTQTSLVTVVPPPPGPLETRSTALPIEYRLLLAGDTCYAERSSTGERIDLPGVSCRAL
;
A
#
# COMPACT_ATOMS: atom_id res chain seq x y z
N MET A 1 8.91 10.55 69.37
CA MET A 1 7.65 11.25 69.06
C MET A 1 7.44 11.19 67.56
N ILE A 2 6.39 10.49 67.14
CA ILE A 2 6.03 10.20 65.74
C ILE A 2 5.33 11.42 65.13
N ARG A 3 5.71 11.81 63.91
CA ARG A 3 4.83 12.55 62.99
C ARG A 3 4.95 11.97 61.58
N ILE A 4 3.99 11.09 61.28
CA ILE A 4 3.67 10.64 59.93
C ILE A 4 2.94 11.80 59.26
N SER A 5 3.56 12.41 58.25
CA SER A 5 2.86 13.31 57.32
C SER A 5 2.96 12.69 55.94
N ALA A 6 1.84 12.08 55.53
CA ALA A 6 1.60 11.67 54.16
C ALA A 6 1.65 12.89 53.25
N LEU A 7 2.49 12.88 52.23
CA LEU A 7 2.28 13.69 51.04
C LEU A 7 2.38 12.78 49.82
N ALA A 8 1.26 12.76 49.11
CA ALA A 8 0.93 11.87 48.03
C ALA A 8 1.65 12.26 46.73
N LEU A 9 2.01 11.22 45.96
CA LEU A 9 1.60 11.05 44.56
C LEU A 9 1.92 12.18 43.57
N ALA A 10 2.90 11.93 42.69
CA ALA A 10 2.78 12.23 41.25
C ALA A 10 3.93 11.57 40.46
N VAL A 11 3.75 10.30 40.07
CA VAL A 11 4.51 9.70 38.97
C VAL A 11 3.76 10.09 37.69
N THR A 12 4.16 11.19 37.06
CA THR A 12 3.68 11.58 35.72
C THR A 12 4.62 11.00 34.67
N VAL A 13 4.48 9.70 34.39
CA VAL A 13 4.98 9.14 33.12
C VAL A 13 3.98 9.54 32.05
N LEU A 14 4.13 10.74 31.50
CA LEU A 14 3.52 11.10 30.22
C LEU A 14 4.28 10.34 29.14
N ALA A 15 3.86 9.09 28.88
CA ALA A 15 4.15 8.43 27.61
C ALA A 15 3.40 9.20 26.52
N ALA A 16 4.03 10.24 25.98
CA ALA A 16 3.57 10.87 24.76
C ALA A 16 3.62 9.83 23.64
N CYS A 17 2.46 9.38 23.17
CA CYS A 17 2.38 8.71 21.89
C CYS A 17 2.88 9.70 20.83
N GLN A 18 4.13 9.54 20.39
CA GLN A 18 4.62 10.23 19.20
C GLN A 18 3.95 9.57 18.00
N HIS A 19 2.73 10.02 17.68
CA HIS A 19 2.08 9.72 16.42
C HIS A 19 2.79 10.56 15.36
N ASN A 20 3.84 9.98 14.77
CA ASN A 20 4.57 10.58 13.67
C ASN A 20 3.71 10.54 12.41
N GLY A 21 2.81 11.52 12.28
CA GLY A 21 2.55 12.34 11.08
C GLY A 21 2.03 11.72 9.78
N ASP A 22 2.35 10.49 9.42
CA ASP A 22 2.09 9.97 8.07
C ASP A 22 1.57 8.53 8.12
N ASP A 23 0.48 8.34 8.85
CA ASP A 23 -0.29 7.11 8.74
C ASP A 23 -0.76 6.96 7.27
N PRO A 24 -0.41 5.86 6.60
CA PRO A 24 -0.75 5.65 5.21
C PRO A 24 -2.26 5.66 5.00
N VAL A 25 -2.75 6.55 4.14
CA VAL A 25 -4.17 6.64 3.78
C VAL A 25 -4.43 6.00 2.42
N PRO A 26 -5.64 5.44 2.17
CA PRO A 26 -6.02 5.01 0.82
C PRO A 26 -5.86 6.13 -0.21
N ALA A 27 -5.31 5.79 -1.36
CA ALA A 27 -4.98 6.75 -2.41
C ALA A 27 -5.47 6.29 -3.78
N VAL A 28 -5.58 7.23 -4.71
CA VAL A 28 -5.88 7.02 -6.12
C VAL A 28 -4.81 7.69 -6.98
N LEU A 29 -4.63 7.22 -8.22
CA LEU A 29 -3.73 7.85 -9.17
C LEU A 29 -4.24 9.25 -9.55
N ASP A 30 -3.32 10.19 -9.74
CA ASP A 30 -3.68 11.51 -10.27
C ASP A 30 -4.15 11.44 -11.72
N ASP A 31 -3.53 10.57 -12.53
CA ASP A 31 -3.89 10.33 -13.92
C ASP A 31 -3.62 8.86 -14.33
N MET A 32 -4.22 8.47 -15.45
CA MET A 32 -3.98 7.16 -16.09
C MET A 32 -3.20 7.31 -17.39
N SER A 33 -2.26 8.27 -17.46
CA SER A 33 -1.38 8.39 -18.61
C SER A 33 -0.56 7.11 -18.81
N ASP A 34 -0.15 6.85 -20.04
CA ASP A 34 0.64 5.67 -20.38
C ASP A 34 1.94 5.59 -19.57
N ALA A 35 2.55 6.74 -19.24
CA ALA A 35 3.76 6.82 -18.43
C ALA A 35 3.50 6.40 -16.97
N THR A 36 2.44 6.89 -16.35
CA THR A 36 2.03 6.51 -14.99
C THR A 36 1.71 5.02 -14.92
N MET A 37 0.90 4.53 -15.88
CA MET A 37 0.51 3.13 -15.94
C MET A 37 1.69 2.19 -16.21
N GLN A 38 2.66 2.61 -17.03
CA GLN A 38 3.88 1.85 -17.28
C GLN A 38 4.76 1.79 -16.02
N SER A 39 4.90 2.88 -15.28
CA SER A 39 5.66 2.93 -14.03
C SER A 39 5.05 2.04 -12.96
N LEU A 40 3.72 2.12 -12.78
CA LEU A 40 2.96 1.24 -11.88
C LEU A 40 3.15 -0.23 -12.23
N LYS A 41 2.95 -0.62 -13.50
CA LYS A 41 3.14 -2.00 -13.96
C LYS A 41 4.58 -2.48 -13.74
N SER A 42 5.57 -1.62 -13.99
CA SER A 42 6.98 -1.98 -13.83
C SER A 42 7.34 -2.23 -12.36
N ALA A 43 6.87 -1.38 -11.44
CA ALA A 43 7.07 -1.56 -10.00
C ALA A 43 6.41 -2.85 -9.48
N LEU A 44 5.16 -3.12 -9.90
CA LEU A 44 4.46 -4.34 -9.53
C LEU A 44 5.08 -5.60 -10.16
N ALA A 45 5.58 -5.52 -11.38
CA ALA A 45 6.30 -6.63 -12.02
C ALA A 45 7.61 -6.95 -11.29
N ALA A 46 8.36 -5.91 -10.90
CA ALA A 46 9.61 -6.06 -10.15
C ALA A 46 9.39 -6.76 -8.80
N SER A 47 8.37 -6.35 -8.03
CA SER A 47 8.06 -7.02 -6.74
C SER A 47 7.66 -8.49 -6.90
N LEU A 48 7.05 -8.83 -8.03
CA LEU A 48 6.67 -10.19 -8.38
C LEU A 48 7.79 -11.00 -9.05
N ASN A 49 8.97 -10.42 -9.26
CA ASN A 49 10.06 -11.01 -10.03
C ASN A 49 9.61 -11.46 -11.44
N LYS A 50 8.79 -10.64 -12.11
CA LYS A 50 8.27 -10.89 -13.47
C LYS A 50 8.75 -9.82 -14.44
N THR A 51 8.83 -10.18 -15.72
CA THR A 51 9.14 -9.23 -16.81
C THR A 51 8.02 -8.22 -17.07
N GLY A 52 6.79 -8.56 -16.67
CA GLY A 52 5.63 -7.70 -16.84
C GLY A 52 4.40 -8.25 -16.15
N VAL A 53 3.40 -7.39 -16.01
CA VAL A 53 2.11 -7.71 -15.40
C VAL A 53 0.97 -7.16 -16.26
N ARG A 54 -0.19 -7.81 -16.16
CA ARG A 54 -1.45 -7.28 -16.67
C ARG A 54 -2.30 -6.84 -15.49
N LEU A 55 -2.94 -5.69 -15.61
CA LEU A 55 -3.88 -5.20 -14.61
C LEU A 55 -5.31 -5.52 -15.07
N ALA A 56 -6.22 -5.72 -14.13
CA ALA A 56 -7.64 -5.71 -14.40
C ALA A 56 -8.08 -4.32 -14.90
N ASP A 57 -9.18 -4.27 -15.63
CA ASP A 57 -9.77 -3.00 -16.06
C ASP A 57 -10.43 -2.32 -14.86
N ALA A 58 -9.87 -1.19 -14.45
CA ALA A 58 -10.34 -0.38 -13.34
C ALA A 58 -9.85 1.06 -13.53
N ASP A 59 -10.72 2.03 -13.23
CA ASP A 59 -10.34 3.44 -13.20
C ASP A 59 -9.61 3.77 -11.89
N LEU A 60 -8.28 3.71 -11.92
CA LEU A 60 -7.42 3.92 -10.76
C LEU A 60 -7.37 5.38 -10.30
N THR A 61 -8.04 6.31 -11.00
CA THR A 61 -8.27 7.67 -10.48
C THR A 61 -9.45 7.73 -9.52
N GLN A 62 -10.28 6.67 -9.46
CA GLN A 62 -11.49 6.58 -8.65
C GLN A 62 -11.44 5.44 -7.61
N THR A 63 -10.53 4.46 -7.78
CA THR A 63 -10.36 3.35 -6.84
C THR A 63 -8.91 3.18 -6.39
N SER A 64 -8.73 2.85 -5.12
CA SER A 64 -7.43 2.50 -4.55
C SER A 64 -7.04 1.04 -4.79
N LEU A 65 -7.93 0.22 -5.35
CA LEU A 65 -7.69 -1.20 -5.58
C LEU A 65 -7.08 -1.45 -6.96
N VAL A 66 -5.87 -2.01 -6.98
CA VAL A 66 -5.17 -2.46 -8.17
C VAL A 66 -5.12 -3.98 -8.18
N THR A 67 -5.65 -4.61 -9.23
CA THR A 67 -5.65 -6.07 -9.36
C THR A 67 -4.72 -6.50 -10.49
N VAL A 68 -3.67 -7.24 -10.15
CA VAL A 68 -2.80 -7.91 -11.12
C VAL A 68 -3.45 -9.24 -11.51
N VAL A 69 -3.79 -9.39 -12.79
CA VAL A 69 -4.44 -10.61 -13.29
C VAL A 69 -3.40 -11.65 -13.71
N PRO A 70 -3.71 -12.95 -13.55
CA PRO A 70 -2.87 -14.01 -14.08
C PRO A 70 -2.63 -13.89 -15.59
N PRO A 71 -1.51 -14.42 -16.10
CA PRO A 71 -1.35 -14.62 -17.53
C PRO A 71 -2.43 -15.59 -18.05
N PRO A 72 -2.80 -15.50 -19.34
CA PRO A 72 -3.69 -16.48 -19.94
C PRO A 72 -3.06 -17.88 -19.87
N PRO A 73 -3.88 -18.94 -19.70
CA PRO A 73 -3.39 -20.31 -19.68
C PRO A 73 -2.69 -20.65 -21.00
N GLY A 74 -1.63 -21.47 -20.91
CA GLY A 74 -0.93 -21.96 -22.09
C GLY A 74 -1.79 -22.91 -22.94
N PRO A 75 -1.38 -23.22 -24.18
CA PRO A 75 -2.17 -24.04 -25.12
C PRO A 75 -2.42 -25.48 -24.64
N LEU A 76 -1.60 -25.98 -23.71
CA LEU A 76 -1.73 -27.32 -23.12
C LEU A 76 -2.30 -27.27 -21.69
N GLU A 77 -2.59 -26.08 -21.16
CA GLU A 77 -3.06 -25.88 -19.80
C GLU A 77 -4.59 -25.93 -19.81
N THR A 78 -5.16 -27.06 -19.40
CA THR A 78 -6.62 -27.27 -19.41
C THR A 78 -7.31 -26.78 -18.13
N ARG A 79 -6.54 -26.54 -17.06
CA ARG A 79 -7.01 -25.99 -15.78
C ARG A 79 -5.92 -25.13 -15.15
N SER A 80 -6.15 -23.82 -15.11
CA SER A 80 -5.26 -22.89 -14.39
C SER A 80 -5.76 -22.66 -12.98
N THR A 81 -4.86 -22.72 -12.00
CA THR A 81 -5.14 -22.39 -10.59
C THR A 81 -4.59 -21.03 -10.19
N ALA A 82 -4.08 -20.25 -11.15
CA ALA A 82 -3.51 -18.95 -10.88
C ALA A 82 -4.61 -17.98 -10.42
N LEU A 83 -4.37 -17.31 -9.30
CA LEU A 83 -5.29 -16.33 -8.72
C LEU A 83 -4.79 -14.90 -8.96
N PRO A 84 -5.69 -13.91 -9.06
CA PRO A 84 -5.31 -12.50 -9.06
C PRO A 84 -4.59 -12.10 -7.77
N ILE A 85 -3.77 -11.07 -7.88
CA ILE A 85 -3.08 -10.45 -6.75
C ILE A 85 -3.59 -9.03 -6.61
N GLU A 86 -4.10 -8.71 -5.42
CA GLU A 86 -4.66 -7.40 -5.11
C GLU A 86 -3.65 -6.55 -4.35
N TYR A 87 -3.58 -5.28 -4.74
CA TYR A 87 -2.82 -4.24 -4.09
C TYR A 87 -3.73 -3.07 -3.76
N ARG A 88 -3.51 -2.43 -2.60
CA ARG A 88 -4.11 -1.16 -2.25
C ARG A 88 -3.10 -0.04 -2.47
N LEU A 89 -3.50 0.99 -3.19
CA LEU A 89 -2.76 2.23 -3.31
C LEU A 89 -2.87 3.01 -2.01
N LEU A 90 -1.73 3.45 -1.49
CA LEU A 90 -1.62 4.22 -0.26
C LEU A 90 -0.77 5.46 -0.51
N LEU A 91 -1.09 6.53 0.20
CA LEU A 91 -0.29 7.75 0.27
C LEU A 91 0.20 7.90 1.71
N ALA A 92 1.52 8.03 1.89
CA ALA A 92 2.12 8.41 3.17
C ALA A 92 3.09 9.56 2.90
N GLY A 93 2.83 10.72 3.49
CA GLY A 93 3.41 12.00 3.06
C GLY A 93 3.10 12.25 1.58
N ASP A 94 4.14 12.54 0.81
CA ASP A 94 4.06 12.74 -0.66
C ASP A 94 4.41 11.47 -1.46
N THR A 95 4.57 10.32 -0.80
CA THR A 95 5.01 9.09 -1.46
C THR A 95 3.84 8.14 -1.68
N CYS A 96 3.69 7.67 -2.92
CA CYS A 96 2.70 6.66 -3.27
C CYS A 96 3.28 5.25 -3.13
N TYR A 97 2.48 4.36 -2.55
CA TYR A 97 2.83 2.96 -2.32
C TYR A 97 1.73 2.03 -2.82
N ALA A 98 2.12 0.81 -3.16
CA ALA A 98 1.21 -0.32 -3.33
C ALA A 98 1.42 -1.32 -2.19
N GLU A 99 0.36 -1.61 -1.44
CA GLU A 99 0.38 -2.61 -0.37
C GLU A 99 -0.36 -3.88 -0.82
N ARG A 100 0.30 -5.03 -0.78
CA ARG A 100 -0.31 -6.30 -1.16
C ARG A 100 -1.33 -6.73 -0.11
N SER A 101 -2.60 -6.86 -0.50
CA SER A 101 -3.70 -7.18 0.41
C SER A 101 -3.50 -8.47 1.21
N SER A 102 -2.83 -9.48 0.63
CA SER A 102 -2.65 -10.79 1.27
C SER A 102 -1.52 -10.87 2.29
N THR A 103 -0.55 -9.95 2.24
CA THR A 103 0.68 -10.03 3.06
C THR A 103 0.99 -8.74 3.83
N GLY A 104 0.39 -7.61 3.45
CA GLY A 104 0.78 -6.29 3.95
C GLY A 104 2.12 -5.80 3.41
N GLU A 105 2.75 -6.53 2.48
CA GLU A 105 3.99 -6.10 1.83
C GLU A 105 3.75 -4.78 1.09
N ARG A 106 4.52 -3.74 1.46
CA ARG A 106 4.45 -2.42 0.85
C ARG A 106 5.58 -2.22 -0.14
N ILE A 107 5.23 -1.67 -1.30
CA ILE A 107 6.12 -1.44 -2.43
C ILE A 107 6.05 0.04 -2.80
N ASP A 108 7.20 0.68 -2.91
CA ASP A 108 7.30 2.06 -3.37
C ASP A 108 6.94 2.14 -4.86
N LEU A 109 6.21 3.19 -5.25
CA LEU A 109 5.82 3.41 -6.64
C LEU A 109 6.57 4.63 -7.22
N PRO A 110 7.86 4.47 -7.60
CA PRO A 110 8.63 5.58 -8.14
C PRO A 110 8.04 6.06 -9.46
N GLY A 111 7.89 7.38 -9.60
CA GLY A 111 7.32 8.00 -10.79
C GLY A 111 5.80 7.85 -10.93
N VAL A 112 5.11 7.45 -9.86
CA VAL A 112 3.65 7.39 -9.81
C VAL A 112 3.16 8.44 -8.81
N SER A 113 2.38 9.40 -9.29
CA SER A 113 1.73 10.41 -8.46
C SER A 113 0.34 9.94 -8.03
N CYS A 114 0.04 10.13 -6.76
CA CYS A 114 -1.23 9.74 -6.15
C CYS A 114 -1.74 10.84 -5.22
N ARG A 115 -3.05 10.89 -5.05
CA ARG A 115 -3.73 11.72 -4.06
C ARG A 115 -4.56 10.84 -3.13
N ALA A 116 -4.85 11.33 -1.93
CA ALA A 116 -5.78 10.67 -1.04
C ALA A 116 -7.15 10.47 -1.73
N LEU A 117 -7.76 9.30 -1.52
CA LEU A 117 -9.08 8.92 -2.07
C LEU A 117 -10.21 9.78 -1.49
#